data_AF-A0AAD6IMW8-F1
#
_entry.id   AF-A0AAD6IMW8-F1
#
_cell.length_a   1.000
_cell.length_b   1.000
_cell.length_c   1.000
_cell.angle_alpha   90.00
_cell.angle_beta   90.00
_cell.angle_gamma   90.00
#
_symmetry.space_group_name_H-M   'P 1'
#
loop_
_entity.id
_entity.type
_entity.pdbx_description
1 polymer ?
#
loop_
_entity_poly.entity_id
_entity_poly.type
_entity_poly.pdbx_seq_one_letter_code
_entity_poly.pdbx_strand_id
1 'polypeptide(L)'
;MVAWGLVMTLTGIVQNYSGLLAARFFLGVTEAGLFPGLAFYVSLWYPRKNSQFRLALIFASASMAGAFSGLLAYLISKMDGVGGLEGWRWIFILEGLLTVVVAVFSFFLVWDEPATATFLSEHEKRVLLDALNYTQTETSTAPQLGNKHSFKWKHFVDALLDWQTWFHCLGYWGMACSVYALSLFLPTIIKGLGYSAALAQLLTIPVYAAATVSCILVGYYSDRTGQRSFFTFACYTAVFVGFLIAVAPARFIPGLTYAGCFIAACGMYPAIPGLLTLSSNNWAPDTKRAEHLNALKYLVLELIALHRLSLCVREVFYSSAPRHTSATPHRPSYSTGALLIAKSLHSPTFKSTVMFATKRLGKELMKMKDHVPPGIEIVKSDTLEEWQMDIKVLDDNPLYFNQTYRLKFTFSNKYPIEPPEVQFIQCDASTGHPRTIPMHPHIYSNGIICLDLLGTAGWSPVQTVESVCMSLQSMLTANNRDERPPGDQEFITHNRRRIRDINFVYEDDNV
;
A
#
# COMPACT_ATOMS: atom_id res chain seq x y z
N MET A 1 16.47 -17.09 8.07
CA MET A 1 15.24 -17.93 8.02
C MET A 1 14.68 -18.20 9.40
N VAL A 2 15.40 -18.83 10.33
CA VAL A 2 14.88 -19.09 11.71
C VAL A 2 14.41 -17.82 12.41
N ALA A 3 15.27 -16.78 12.47
CA ALA A 3 14.91 -15.51 13.12
C ALA A 3 13.71 -14.81 12.44
N TRP A 4 13.64 -14.87 11.11
CA TRP A 4 12.53 -14.31 10.33
C TRP A 4 11.20 -15.01 10.64
N GLY A 5 11.17 -16.34 10.60
CA GLY A 5 9.98 -17.12 10.97
C GLY A 5 9.57 -16.91 12.43
N LEU A 6 10.54 -16.81 13.36
CA LEU A 6 10.26 -16.54 14.77
C LEU A 6 9.62 -15.15 14.95
N VAL A 7 10.17 -14.10 14.33
CA VAL A 7 9.56 -12.75 14.40
C VAL A 7 8.18 -12.75 13.75
N MET A 8 7.97 -13.50 12.66
CA MET A 8 6.67 -13.63 12.01
C MET A 8 5.63 -14.30 12.93
N THR A 9 5.98 -15.40 13.60
CA THR A 9 5.08 -16.03 14.60
C THR A 9 4.75 -15.10 15.76
N LEU A 10 5.75 -14.39 16.28
CA LEU A 10 5.55 -13.42 17.36
C LEU A 10 4.69 -12.23 16.93
N THR A 11 4.69 -11.85 15.65
CA THR A 11 3.84 -10.77 15.13
C THR A 11 2.35 -11.10 15.32
N GLY A 12 1.97 -12.38 15.21
CA GLY A 12 0.59 -12.82 15.40
C GLY A 12 0.05 -12.62 16.81
N ILE A 13 0.91 -12.60 17.84
CA ILE A 13 0.49 -12.47 19.25
C ILE A 13 0.55 -11.03 19.80
N VAL A 14 1.08 -10.09 19.02
CA VAL A 14 1.19 -8.68 19.44
C VAL A 14 -0.18 -8.05 19.64
N GLN A 15 -0.36 -7.34 20.77
CA GLN A 15 -1.61 -6.61 21.10
C GLN A 15 -1.46 -5.08 21.12
N ASN A 16 -0.23 -4.57 21.06
CA ASN A 16 0.06 -3.14 21.20
C ASN A 16 0.66 -2.57 19.91
N TYR A 17 0.33 -1.30 19.60
CA TYR A 17 0.90 -0.60 18.43
C TYR A 17 2.43 -0.53 18.47
N SER A 18 3.00 -0.23 19.64
CA SER A 18 4.47 -0.22 19.83
C SER A 18 5.09 -1.59 19.58
N GLY A 19 4.42 -2.66 20.02
CA GLY A 19 4.84 -4.03 19.75
C GLY A 19 4.78 -4.37 18.26
N LEU A 20 3.80 -3.85 17.53
CA LEU A 20 3.67 -4.09 16.09
C LEU A 20 4.78 -3.37 15.32
N LEU A 21 5.12 -2.15 15.74
CA LEU A 21 6.23 -1.40 15.17
C LEU A 21 7.58 -2.09 15.43
N ALA A 22 7.79 -2.60 16.64
CA ALA A 22 8.97 -3.38 16.98
C ALA A 22 9.06 -4.67 16.14
N ALA A 23 7.96 -5.41 16.03
CA ALA A 23 7.90 -6.62 15.20
C ALA A 23 8.23 -6.32 13.73
N ARG A 24 7.70 -5.23 13.16
CA ARG A 24 8.00 -4.77 11.80
C ARG A 24 9.47 -4.42 11.61
N PHE A 25 10.08 -3.74 12.58
CA PHE A 25 11.51 -3.42 12.53
C PHE A 25 12.37 -4.68 12.50
N PHE A 26 12.14 -5.62 13.44
CA PHE A 26 12.91 -6.86 13.50
C PHE A 26 12.65 -7.77 12.30
N LEU A 27 11.44 -7.78 11.75
CA LEU A 27 11.10 -8.55 10.55
C LEU A 27 11.99 -8.10 9.38
N GLY A 28 12.06 -6.79 9.12
CA GLY A 28 12.91 -6.23 8.06
C GLY A 28 14.40 -6.51 8.29
N VAL A 29 14.89 -6.41 9.53
CA VAL A 29 16.29 -6.74 9.87
C VAL A 29 16.60 -8.21 9.56
N THR A 30 15.68 -9.12 9.89
CA THR A 30 15.88 -10.56 9.64
C THR A 30 15.69 -10.97 8.18
N GLU A 31 14.94 -10.20 7.39
CA GLU A 31 14.65 -10.44 5.98
C GLU A 31 15.78 -9.95 5.07
N ALA A 32 16.41 -8.81 5.40
CA ALA A 32 17.38 -8.13 4.55
C ALA A 32 18.61 -8.98 4.12
N GLY A 33 18.92 -10.04 4.86
CA GLY A 33 20.02 -10.95 4.51
C GLY A 33 19.64 -12.10 3.56
N LEU A 34 18.34 -12.36 3.35
CA LEU A 34 17.89 -13.55 2.59
C LEU A 34 18.34 -13.47 1.14
N PHE A 35 17.99 -12.37 0.48
CA PHE A 35 18.19 -12.21 -0.94
C PHE A 35 19.67 -12.15 -1.36
N PRO A 36 20.53 -11.31 -0.75
CA PRO A 36 21.96 -11.34 -1.02
C PRO A 36 22.59 -12.68 -0.64
N GLY A 37 22.09 -13.34 0.41
CA GLY A 37 22.54 -14.68 0.81
C GLY A 37 22.29 -15.73 -0.26
N LEU A 38 21.09 -15.75 -0.86
CA LEU A 38 20.75 -16.67 -1.96
C LEU A 38 21.60 -16.42 -3.21
N ALA A 39 21.81 -15.15 -3.58
CA ALA A 39 22.64 -14.80 -4.73
C ALA A 39 24.10 -15.24 -4.52
N PHE A 40 24.64 -15.02 -3.32
CA PHE A 40 25.99 -15.46 -2.95
C PHE A 40 26.11 -16.99 -2.96
N TYR A 41 25.13 -17.69 -2.40
CA TYR A 41 25.11 -19.16 -2.40
C TYR A 41 25.14 -19.74 -3.82
N VAL A 42 24.35 -19.19 -4.75
CA VAL A 42 24.37 -19.61 -6.16
C VAL A 42 25.75 -19.39 -6.80
N SER A 43 26.45 -18.30 -6.45
CA SER A 43 27.80 -18.03 -6.98
C SER A 43 28.89 -18.99 -6.45
N LEU A 44 28.70 -19.60 -5.27
CA LEU A 44 29.61 -20.61 -4.74
C LEU A 44 29.48 -21.95 -5.47
N TRP A 45 28.27 -22.30 -5.91
CA TRP A 45 27.95 -23.61 -6.47
C TRP A 45 27.96 -23.65 -8.00
N TYR A 46 27.75 -22.52 -8.67
CA TYR A 46 27.59 -22.49 -10.13
C TYR A 46 28.46 -21.43 -10.80
N PRO A 47 29.05 -21.75 -11.98
CA PRO A 47 29.73 -20.77 -12.80
C PRO A 47 28.82 -19.61 -13.22
N ARG A 48 29.40 -18.42 -13.36
CA ARG A 48 28.70 -17.18 -13.79
C ARG A 48 27.89 -17.37 -15.09
N LYS A 49 28.36 -18.21 -16.02
CA LYS A 49 27.68 -18.53 -17.29
C LYS A 49 26.33 -19.23 -17.11
N ASN A 50 26.11 -19.96 -16.01
CA ASN A 50 24.88 -20.73 -15.79
C ASN A 50 24.08 -20.24 -14.58
N SER A 51 24.40 -19.03 -14.10
CA SER A 51 23.83 -18.47 -12.87
C SER A 51 22.38 -17.97 -13.02
N GLN A 52 21.97 -17.56 -14.23
CA GLN A 52 20.67 -16.91 -14.42
C GLN A 52 19.53 -17.91 -14.34
N PHE A 53 19.67 -19.08 -14.93
CA PHE A 53 18.69 -20.15 -14.84
C PHE A 53 18.48 -20.59 -13.39
N ARG A 54 19.54 -20.66 -12.59
CA ARG A 54 19.47 -21.05 -11.17
C ARG A 54 18.74 -19.99 -10.33
N LEU A 55 19.06 -18.72 -10.54
CA LEU A 55 18.31 -17.62 -9.92
C LEU A 55 16.85 -17.58 -10.39
N ALA A 56 16.59 -17.84 -11.67
CA ALA A 56 15.25 -17.93 -12.21
C ALA A 56 14.43 -19.05 -11.56
N LEU A 57 15.02 -20.21 -11.26
CA LEU A 57 14.35 -21.27 -10.51
C LEU A 57 13.94 -20.82 -9.10
N ILE A 58 14.80 -20.08 -8.40
CA ILE A 58 14.49 -19.52 -7.08
C ILE A 58 13.31 -18.54 -7.20
N PHE A 59 13.34 -17.63 -8.17
CA PHE A 59 12.26 -16.68 -8.40
C PHE A 59 10.95 -17.32 -8.89
N ALA A 60 11.04 -18.39 -9.68
CA ALA A 60 9.89 -19.19 -10.10
C ALA A 60 9.21 -19.86 -8.90
N SER A 61 9.97 -20.28 -7.88
CA SER A 61 9.37 -20.78 -6.63
C SER A 61 8.61 -19.67 -5.88
N ALA A 62 9.11 -18.43 -5.90
CA ALA A 62 8.45 -17.28 -5.29
C ALA A 62 7.14 -16.90 -6.01
N SER A 63 7.12 -16.93 -7.35
CA SER A 63 5.88 -16.73 -8.12
C SER A 63 4.86 -17.83 -7.86
N MET A 64 5.32 -19.08 -7.78
CA MET A 64 4.46 -20.22 -7.46
C MET A 64 3.87 -20.10 -6.05
N ALA A 65 4.66 -19.69 -5.06
CA ALA A 65 4.17 -19.42 -3.71
C ALA A 65 3.08 -18.33 -3.70
N GLY A 66 3.25 -17.28 -4.52
CA GLY A 66 2.24 -16.23 -4.73
C GLY A 66 0.92 -16.74 -5.32
N ALA A 67 0.95 -17.80 -6.13
CA ALA A 67 -0.25 -18.44 -6.66
C ALA A 67 -1.09 -19.09 -5.54
N PHE A 68 -0.44 -19.70 -4.55
CA PHE A 68 -1.13 -20.42 -3.46
C PHE A 68 -1.44 -19.54 -2.25
N SER A 69 -0.73 -18.41 -2.07
CA SER A 69 -0.86 -17.57 -0.88
C SER A 69 -2.27 -16.99 -0.70
N GLY A 70 -2.92 -16.52 -1.78
CA GLY A 70 -4.28 -15.97 -1.72
C GLY A 70 -5.34 -17.00 -1.31
N LEU A 71 -5.21 -18.23 -1.82
CA LEU A 71 -6.09 -19.34 -1.46
C LEU A 71 -5.84 -19.79 -0.01
N LEU A 72 -4.57 -19.91 0.39
CA LEU A 72 -4.20 -20.29 1.76
C LEU A 72 -4.71 -19.25 2.77
N ALA A 73 -4.58 -17.95 2.46
CA ALA A 73 -5.11 -16.87 3.28
C ALA A 73 -6.64 -16.94 3.41
N TYR A 74 -7.36 -17.24 2.31
CA TYR A 74 -8.80 -17.44 2.36
C TYR A 74 -9.20 -18.63 3.25
N LEU A 75 -8.48 -19.75 3.17
CA LEU A 75 -8.73 -20.92 4.00
C LEU A 75 -8.45 -20.66 5.49
N ILE A 76 -7.33 -20.03 5.81
CA ILE A 76 -6.95 -19.70 7.19
C ILE A 76 -7.90 -18.65 7.78
N SER A 77 -8.43 -17.73 6.98
CA SER A 77 -9.41 -16.75 7.45
C SER A 77 -10.67 -17.38 8.04
N LYS A 78 -10.99 -18.65 7.70
CA LYS A 78 -12.11 -19.40 8.28
C LYS A 78 -11.86 -19.89 9.72
N MET A 79 -10.64 -19.77 10.23
CA MET A 79 -10.29 -20.07 11.63
C MET A 79 -10.57 -18.89 12.58
N ASP A 80 -11.39 -17.94 12.17
CA ASP A 80 -11.76 -16.79 13.01
C ASP A 80 -12.46 -17.25 14.30
N GLY A 81 -12.01 -16.73 15.44
CA GLY A 81 -12.52 -17.11 16.76
C GLY A 81 -11.88 -18.36 17.38
N VAL A 82 -11.06 -19.11 16.64
CA VAL A 82 -10.30 -20.24 17.21
C VAL A 82 -9.25 -19.69 18.17
N GLY A 83 -9.29 -20.14 19.44
CA GLY A 83 -8.36 -19.69 20.48
C GLY A 83 -8.54 -18.23 20.91
N GLY A 84 -9.69 -17.60 20.59
CA GLY A 84 -9.95 -16.19 20.92
C GLY A 84 -9.12 -15.20 20.10
N LEU A 85 -8.56 -15.64 18.97
CA LEU A 85 -7.77 -14.82 18.05
C LEU A 85 -8.53 -14.57 16.74
N GLU A 86 -8.32 -13.39 16.17
CA GLU A 86 -8.85 -13.02 14.85
C GLU A 86 -8.17 -13.83 13.74
N GLY A 87 -8.91 -14.20 12.70
CA GLY A 87 -8.45 -15.09 11.62
C GLY A 87 -7.15 -14.64 10.91
N TRP A 88 -6.90 -13.33 10.79
CA TRP A 88 -5.67 -12.83 10.17
C TRP A 88 -4.41 -13.08 11.01
N ARG A 89 -4.54 -13.20 12.34
CA ARG A 89 -3.41 -13.46 13.25
C ARG A 89 -2.86 -14.86 13.06
N TRP A 90 -3.76 -15.81 12.77
CA TRP A 90 -3.42 -17.20 12.47
C TRP A 90 -2.56 -17.35 11.20
N ILE A 91 -2.71 -16.45 10.22
CA ILE A 91 -1.87 -16.46 9.00
C ILE A 91 -0.40 -16.28 9.40
N PHE A 92 -0.08 -15.27 10.21
CA PHE A 92 1.29 -15.01 10.67
C PHE A 92 1.86 -16.13 11.55
N ILE A 93 1.01 -16.74 12.40
CA ILE A 93 1.43 -17.83 13.29
C ILE A 93 1.75 -19.10 12.48
N LEU A 94 0.86 -19.51 11.58
CA LEU A 94 1.02 -20.76 10.82
C LEU A 94 2.16 -20.66 9.80
N GLU A 95 2.21 -19.56 9.03
CA GLU A 95 3.26 -19.37 8.01
C GLU A 95 4.64 -19.20 8.65
N GLY A 96 4.71 -18.45 9.76
CA GLY A 96 5.95 -18.27 10.51
C GLY A 96 6.45 -19.60 11.11
N LEU A 97 5.56 -20.42 11.67
CA LEU A 97 5.92 -21.70 12.27
C LEU A 97 6.44 -22.67 11.20
N LEU A 98 5.75 -22.74 10.06
CA LEU A 98 6.18 -23.54 8.92
C LEU A 98 7.58 -23.12 8.44
N THR A 99 7.84 -21.82 8.39
CA THR A 99 9.16 -21.28 8.02
C THR A 99 10.25 -21.67 9.02
N VAL A 100 9.97 -21.67 10.32
CA VAL A 100 10.93 -22.13 11.34
C VAL A 100 11.24 -23.61 11.15
N VAL A 101 10.22 -24.44 10.93
CA VAL A 101 10.40 -25.89 10.70
C VAL A 101 11.27 -26.13 9.46
N VAL A 102 10.93 -25.50 8.33
CA VAL A 102 11.72 -25.59 7.09
C VAL A 102 13.15 -25.09 7.29
N ALA A 103 13.34 -24.01 8.07
CA ALA A 103 14.66 -23.47 8.35
C ALA A 103 15.53 -24.45 9.16
N VAL A 104 14.95 -25.13 10.15
CA VAL A 104 15.67 -26.17 10.93
C VAL A 104 16.04 -27.35 10.02
N PHE A 105 15.14 -27.81 9.15
CA PHE A 105 15.47 -28.86 8.19
C PHE A 105 16.53 -28.42 7.16
N SER A 106 16.49 -27.16 6.72
CA SER A 106 17.46 -26.63 5.74
C SER A 106 18.90 -26.65 6.28
N PHE A 107 19.09 -26.49 7.59
CA PHE A 107 20.41 -26.58 8.23
C PHE A 107 21.06 -27.97 8.05
N PHE A 108 20.26 -29.03 7.96
CA PHE A 108 20.77 -30.40 7.77
C PHE A 108 20.86 -30.81 6.30
N LEU A 109 20.13 -30.15 5.40
CA LEU A 109 20.01 -30.53 3.98
C LEU A 109 20.86 -29.67 3.04
N VAL A 110 21.28 -28.48 3.46
CA VAL A 110 22.04 -27.54 2.62
C VAL A 110 23.52 -27.57 3.03
N TRP A 111 24.40 -27.81 2.07
CA TRP A 111 25.86 -27.80 2.27
C TRP A 111 26.45 -26.45 1.84
N ASP A 112 27.35 -25.89 2.65
CA ASP A 112 27.92 -24.57 2.38
C ASP A 112 28.85 -24.52 1.16
N GLU A 113 29.64 -25.59 0.96
CA GLU A 113 30.64 -25.65 -0.11
C GLU A 113 30.54 -26.94 -0.93
N PRO A 114 30.85 -26.89 -2.24
CA PRO A 114 30.90 -28.10 -3.06
C PRO A 114 31.94 -29.11 -2.58
N ALA A 115 33.00 -28.67 -1.87
CA ALA A 115 34.02 -29.55 -1.30
C ALA A 115 33.49 -30.40 -0.12
N THR A 116 32.63 -29.82 0.72
CA THR A 116 32.06 -30.48 1.91
C THR A 116 30.81 -31.29 1.61
N ALA A 117 30.28 -31.20 0.39
CA ALA A 117 29.10 -31.93 -0.06
C ALA A 117 29.28 -33.45 0.04
N THR A 118 28.42 -34.15 0.78
CA THR A 118 28.50 -35.61 0.91
C THR A 118 27.81 -36.37 -0.22
N PHE A 119 26.97 -35.68 -1.02
CA PHE A 119 26.22 -36.30 -2.12
C PHE A 119 27.03 -36.45 -3.42
N LEU A 120 28.14 -35.71 -3.57
CA LEU A 120 29.00 -35.74 -4.75
C LEU A 120 30.12 -36.77 -4.58
N SER A 121 30.38 -37.55 -5.62
CA SER A 121 31.58 -38.38 -5.69
C SER A 121 32.84 -37.52 -5.76
N GLU A 122 33.97 -38.07 -5.32
CA GLU A 122 35.26 -37.36 -5.32
C GLU A 122 35.68 -36.89 -6.73
N HIS A 123 35.29 -37.62 -7.78
CA HIS A 123 35.50 -37.22 -9.17
C HIS A 123 34.62 -36.01 -9.55
N GLU A 124 33.32 -36.05 -9.24
CA GLU A 124 32.40 -34.94 -9.55
C GLU A 124 32.79 -33.67 -8.80
N LYS A 125 33.24 -33.79 -7.54
CA LYS A 125 33.78 -32.66 -6.77
C LYS A 125 34.94 -31.99 -7.48
N ARG A 126 35.92 -32.76 -7.97
CA ARG A 126 37.08 -32.22 -8.69
C ARG A 126 36.66 -31.50 -9.97
N VAL A 127 35.79 -32.12 -10.78
CA VAL A 127 35.28 -31.50 -12.01
C VAL A 127 34.55 -30.18 -11.71
N LEU A 128 33.73 -30.15 -10.66
CA LEU A 128 33.00 -28.95 -10.26
C LEU A 128 33.93 -27.85 -9.77
N LEU A 129 34.90 -28.19 -8.91
CA LEU A 129 35.90 -27.26 -8.40
C LEU A 129 36.77 -26.71 -9.54
N ASP A 130 37.19 -27.55 -10.48
CA ASP A 130 37.95 -27.11 -11.65
C ASP A 130 37.14 -26.18 -12.55
N ALA A 131 35.86 -26.47 -12.78
CA ALA A 131 34.97 -25.59 -13.55
C ALA A 131 34.75 -24.22 -12.88
N LEU A 132 34.62 -24.21 -11.55
CA LEU A 132 34.50 -22.97 -10.75
C LEU A 132 35.80 -22.16 -10.77
N ASN A 133 36.94 -22.84 -10.56
CA ASN A 133 38.26 -22.22 -10.59
C ASN A 133 38.59 -21.66 -11.97
N TYR A 134 38.32 -22.40 -13.05
CA TYR A 134 38.54 -21.96 -14.43
C TYR A 134 37.83 -20.65 -14.74
N THR A 135 36.56 -20.54 -14.34
CA THR A 135 35.73 -19.34 -14.51
C THR A 135 36.26 -18.15 -13.69
N GLN A 136 36.91 -18.40 -12.54
CA GLN A 136 37.56 -17.35 -11.75
C GLN A 136 38.90 -16.88 -12.36
N THR A 137 39.65 -17.78 -13.02
CA THR A 137 40.93 -17.48 -13.67
C THR A 137 40.83 -16.76 -15.02
N GLU A 138 39.80 -16.99 -15.84
CA GLU A 138 39.66 -16.31 -17.15
C GLU A 138 39.55 -14.78 -17.05
N THR A 139 39.22 -14.24 -15.89
CA THR A 139 39.10 -12.79 -15.67
C THR A 139 40.03 -12.24 -14.59
N SER A 140 40.84 -13.07 -13.93
CA SER A 140 41.76 -12.62 -12.87
C SER A 140 43.17 -13.16 -13.07
N THR A 141 44.10 -12.25 -13.39
CA THR A 141 45.52 -12.41 -13.09
C THR A 141 45.72 -12.44 -11.56
N ALA A 142 45.46 -13.59 -10.94
CA ALA A 142 46.15 -14.19 -9.79
C ALA A 142 45.22 -15.17 -9.05
N PRO A 143 45.69 -16.38 -8.69
CA PRO A 143 44.99 -17.24 -7.75
C PRO A 143 45.11 -16.59 -6.36
N GLN A 144 44.19 -16.82 -5.42
CA GLN A 144 44.52 -17.10 -4.00
C GLN A 144 43.24 -17.44 -3.23
N LEU A 145 42.86 -18.71 -3.25
CA LEU A 145 42.04 -19.37 -2.23
C LEU A 145 42.90 -19.47 -0.94
N GLY A 146 42.96 -18.43 -0.10
CA GLY A 146 43.77 -18.50 1.13
C GLY A 146 43.98 -17.23 1.95
N ASN A 147 43.92 -16.03 1.37
CA ASN A 147 44.16 -14.81 2.15
C ASN A 147 42.88 -14.19 2.72
N LYS A 148 42.88 -13.96 4.05
CA LYS A 148 41.86 -13.21 4.80
C LYS A 148 41.68 -11.83 4.16
N HIS A 149 40.57 -11.62 3.46
CA HIS A 149 40.22 -10.32 2.89
C HIS A 149 39.84 -9.36 4.01
N SER A 150 40.67 -8.35 4.26
CA SER A 150 40.31 -7.24 5.13
C SER A 150 39.36 -6.29 4.39
N PHE A 151 38.22 -5.99 5.02
CA PHE A 151 37.29 -4.97 4.58
C PHE A 151 38.01 -3.61 4.53
N LYS A 152 38.11 -2.97 3.36
CA LYS A 152 38.64 -1.61 3.23
C LYS A 152 37.52 -0.65 2.90
N TRP A 153 37.30 0.32 3.78
CA TRP A 153 36.27 1.36 3.66
C TRP A 153 36.32 2.14 2.34
N LYS A 154 37.50 2.33 1.75
CA LYS A 154 37.64 3.02 0.47
C LYS A 154 36.84 2.36 -0.66
N HIS A 155 36.88 1.03 -0.76
CA HIS A 155 36.13 0.31 -1.79
C HIS A 155 34.62 0.33 -1.57
N PHE A 156 34.19 0.52 -0.32
CA PHE A 156 32.79 0.75 0.00
C PHE A 156 32.31 2.09 -0.58
N VAL A 157 33.10 3.14 -0.42
CA VAL A 157 32.75 4.48 -0.94
C VAL A 157 32.80 4.50 -2.47
N ASP A 158 33.83 3.92 -3.08
CA ASP A 158 33.98 3.88 -4.55
C ASP A 158 32.77 3.20 -5.22
N ALA A 159 32.22 2.16 -4.58
CA ALA A 159 31.04 1.45 -5.07
C ALA A 159 29.73 2.23 -4.95
N LEU A 160 29.59 3.04 -3.92
CA LEU A 160 28.42 3.88 -3.71
C LEU A 160 28.42 5.07 -4.68
N LEU A 161 29.59 5.53 -5.10
CA LEU A 161 29.74 6.62 -6.05
C LEU A 161 29.77 6.16 -7.52
N ASP A 162 29.86 4.85 -7.75
CA ASP A 162 29.84 4.31 -9.11
C ASP A 162 28.48 4.50 -9.78
N TRP A 163 28.49 5.15 -10.95
CA TRP A 163 27.30 5.47 -11.71
C TRP A 163 26.58 4.20 -12.21
N GLN A 164 27.32 3.15 -12.57
CA GLN A 164 26.73 1.91 -13.07
C GLN A 164 25.86 1.26 -12.00
N THR A 165 26.30 1.35 -10.73
CA THR A 165 25.53 0.88 -9.58
C THR A 165 24.18 1.57 -9.49
N TRP A 166 24.12 2.89 -9.64
CA TRP A 166 22.85 3.63 -9.60
C TRP A 166 21.91 3.29 -10.76
N PHE A 167 22.43 3.01 -11.96
CA PHE A 167 21.58 2.56 -13.08
C PHE A 167 20.94 1.19 -12.84
N HIS A 168 21.71 0.22 -12.34
CA HIS A 168 21.16 -1.08 -11.96
C HIS A 168 20.19 -0.95 -10.77
N CYS A 169 20.49 -0.04 -9.84
CA CYS A 169 19.59 0.27 -8.73
C CYS A 169 18.23 0.80 -9.22
N LEU A 170 18.24 1.76 -10.15
CA LEU A 170 17.02 2.32 -10.72
C LEU A 170 16.22 1.28 -11.51
N GLY A 171 16.92 0.44 -12.29
CA GLY A 171 16.29 -0.66 -13.03
C GLY A 171 15.61 -1.67 -12.10
N TYR A 172 16.30 -2.09 -11.04
CA TYR A 172 15.76 -3.03 -10.06
C TYR A 172 14.60 -2.42 -9.29
N TRP A 173 14.73 -1.16 -8.87
CA TRP A 173 13.66 -0.43 -8.19
C TRP A 173 12.39 -0.35 -9.03
N GLY A 174 12.51 0.03 -10.31
CA GLY A 174 11.36 0.08 -11.23
C GLY A 174 10.65 -1.27 -11.36
N MET A 175 11.42 -2.37 -11.41
CA MET A 175 10.87 -3.72 -11.51
C MET A 175 10.31 -4.25 -10.19
N ALA A 176 10.95 -3.94 -9.06
CA ALA A 176 10.45 -4.32 -7.74
C ALA A 176 9.12 -3.62 -7.45
N CYS A 177 9.01 -2.33 -7.75
CA CYS A 177 7.77 -1.57 -7.60
C CYS A 177 6.63 -2.17 -8.43
N SER A 178 6.88 -2.57 -9.69
CA SER A 178 5.86 -3.19 -10.52
C SER A 178 5.41 -4.56 -10.01
N VAL A 179 6.34 -5.42 -9.55
CA VAL A 179 6.02 -6.75 -8.98
C VAL A 179 5.13 -6.63 -7.76
N TYR A 180 5.47 -5.74 -6.81
CA TYR A 180 4.66 -5.53 -5.61
C TYR A 180 3.31 -4.89 -5.93
N ALA A 181 3.28 -3.91 -6.84
CA ALA A 181 2.03 -3.29 -7.27
C ALA A 181 1.07 -4.33 -7.87
N LEU A 182 1.54 -5.15 -8.82
CA LEU A 182 0.69 -6.20 -9.36
C LEU A 182 0.29 -7.19 -8.26
N SER A 183 1.23 -7.66 -7.43
CA SER A 183 0.91 -8.71 -6.46
C SER A 183 -0.08 -8.29 -5.38
N LEU A 184 -0.03 -7.03 -4.93
CA LEU A 184 -0.95 -6.50 -3.93
C LEU A 184 -2.33 -6.18 -4.51
N PHE A 185 -2.38 -5.68 -5.75
CA PHE A 185 -3.62 -5.20 -6.36
C PHE A 185 -4.27 -6.18 -7.33
N LEU A 186 -3.60 -7.25 -7.75
CA LEU A 186 -4.14 -8.19 -8.74
C LEU A 186 -5.52 -8.75 -8.34
N PRO A 187 -5.76 -9.23 -7.10
CA PRO A 187 -7.10 -9.66 -6.71
C PRO A 187 -8.13 -8.54 -6.78
N THR A 188 -7.75 -7.31 -6.43
CA THR A 188 -8.61 -6.13 -6.46
C THR A 188 -8.95 -5.71 -7.89
N ILE A 189 -7.98 -5.75 -8.80
CA ILE A 189 -8.17 -5.50 -10.23
C ILE A 189 -9.18 -6.50 -10.79
N ILE A 190 -8.99 -7.80 -10.51
CA ILE A 190 -9.90 -8.85 -10.98
C ILE A 190 -11.29 -8.71 -10.36
N LYS A 191 -11.39 -8.36 -9.08
CA LYS A 191 -12.69 -8.06 -8.45
C LYS A 191 -13.38 -6.87 -9.14
N GLY A 192 -12.63 -5.85 -9.54
CA GLY A 192 -13.12 -4.71 -10.33
C GLY A 192 -13.67 -5.08 -11.71
N LEU A 193 -13.34 -6.27 -12.24
CA LEU A 193 -13.90 -6.80 -13.49
C LEU A 193 -15.30 -7.42 -13.32
N GLY A 194 -15.85 -7.45 -12.11
CA GLY A 194 -17.18 -8.02 -11.80
C GLY A 194 -17.15 -9.46 -11.27
N TYR A 195 -15.98 -10.02 -10.98
CA TYR A 195 -15.85 -11.34 -10.36
C TYR A 195 -16.02 -11.29 -8.85
N SER A 196 -16.52 -12.38 -8.24
CA SER A 196 -16.61 -12.51 -6.79
C SER A 196 -15.22 -12.54 -6.14
N ALA A 197 -15.11 -12.17 -4.85
CA ALA A 197 -13.81 -12.13 -4.17
C ALA A 197 -13.08 -13.49 -4.15
N ALA A 198 -13.83 -14.60 -3.99
CA ALA A 198 -13.26 -15.94 -4.02
C ALA A 198 -12.78 -16.33 -5.43
N LEU A 199 -13.57 -16.02 -6.46
CA LEU A 199 -13.20 -16.29 -7.85
C LEU A 199 -12.03 -15.40 -8.29
N ALA A 200 -11.97 -14.15 -7.83
CA ALA A 200 -10.86 -13.24 -8.11
C ALA A 200 -9.52 -13.77 -7.58
N GLN A 201 -9.50 -14.33 -6.36
CA GLN A 201 -8.31 -14.99 -5.81
C GLN A 201 -7.93 -16.22 -6.64
N LEU A 202 -8.89 -17.04 -7.06
CA LEU A 202 -8.64 -18.19 -7.93
C LEU A 202 -8.06 -17.79 -9.29
N LEU A 203 -8.54 -16.69 -9.89
CA LEU A 203 -8.06 -16.17 -11.17
C LEU A 203 -6.67 -15.54 -11.11
N THR A 204 -6.09 -15.34 -9.91
CA THR A 204 -4.67 -14.97 -9.79
C THR A 204 -3.73 -16.15 -10.07
N ILE A 205 -4.17 -17.38 -9.80
CA ILE A 205 -3.35 -18.59 -9.93
C ILE A 205 -2.79 -18.75 -11.35
N PRO A 206 -3.61 -18.65 -12.43
CA PRO A 206 -3.11 -18.77 -13.79
C PRO A 206 -2.10 -17.68 -14.17
N VAL A 207 -2.25 -16.46 -13.64
CA VAL A 207 -1.33 -15.34 -13.90
C VAL A 207 0.06 -15.65 -13.35
N TYR A 208 0.12 -16.13 -12.10
CA TYR A 208 1.38 -16.53 -11.46
C TYR A 208 1.96 -17.82 -12.06
N ALA A 209 1.13 -18.76 -12.49
CA ALA A 209 1.57 -19.96 -13.18
C ALA A 209 2.25 -19.61 -14.53
N ALA A 210 1.64 -18.73 -15.32
CA ALA A 210 2.22 -18.24 -16.56
C ALA A 210 3.55 -17.49 -16.31
N ALA A 211 3.60 -16.67 -15.26
CA ALA A 211 4.83 -15.99 -14.85
C ALA A 211 5.95 -16.96 -14.44
N THR A 212 5.60 -18.05 -13.75
CA THR A 212 6.54 -19.12 -13.36
C THR A 212 7.14 -19.79 -14.59
N VAL A 213 6.29 -20.17 -15.55
CA VAL A 213 6.73 -20.79 -16.82
C VAL A 213 7.62 -19.82 -17.61
N SER A 214 7.20 -18.55 -17.73
CA SER A 214 7.99 -17.51 -18.39
C SER A 214 9.37 -17.32 -17.74
N CYS A 215 9.42 -17.28 -16.40
CA CYS A 215 10.66 -17.14 -15.64
C CYS A 215 11.68 -18.25 -15.97
N ILE A 216 11.23 -19.51 -15.99
CA ILE A 216 12.05 -20.67 -16.29
C ILE A 216 12.52 -20.65 -17.76
N LEU A 217 11.61 -20.38 -18.71
CA LEU A 217 11.93 -20.35 -20.13
C LEU A 217 12.95 -19.26 -20.46
N VAL A 218 12.70 -18.03 -20.01
CA VAL A 218 13.61 -16.89 -20.26
C VAL A 218 14.97 -17.15 -19.60
N GLY A 219 15.00 -17.66 -18.36
CA GLY A 219 16.24 -18.03 -17.68
C GLY A 219 17.05 -19.07 -18.47
N TYR A 220 16.37 -20.10 -19.01
CA TYR A 220 17.00 -21.17 -19.78
C TYR A 220 17.56 -20.67 -21.13
N TYR A 221 16.76 -19.91 -21.89
CA TYR A 221 17.19 -19.37 -23.19
C TYR A 221 18.26 -18.29 -23.04
N SER A 222 18.20 -17.46 -21.99
CA SER A 222 19.18 -16.42 -21.73
C SER A 222 20.58 -16.99 -21.45
N ASP A 223 20.66 -18.06 -20.63
CA ASP A 223 21.95 -18.72 -20.38
C ASP A 223 22.46 -19.52 -21.59
N ARG A 224 21.57 -20.11 -22.40
CA ARG A 224 21.94 -20.83 -23.65
C ARG A 224 22.53 -19.90 -24.71
N THR A 225 21.93 -18.73 -24.91
CA THR A 225 22.32 -17.78 -25.96
C THR A 225 23.44 -16.83 -25.51
N GLY A 226 23.61 -16.65 -24.20
CA GLY A 226 24.56 -15.69 -23.62
C GLY A 226 24.15 -14.22 -23.81
N GLN A 227 23.04 -13.92 -24.49
CA GLN A 227 22.58 -12.56 -24.79
C GLN A 227 21.67 -11.98 -23.70
N ARG A 228 22.17 -11.93 -22.47
CA ARG A 228 21.36 -11.62 -21.27
C ARG A 228 20.67 -10.26 -21.33
N SER A 229 21.34 -9.24 -21.83
CA SER A 229 20.79 -7.88 -21.94
C SER A 229 19.54 -7.82 -22.83
N PHE A 230 19.53 -8.60 -23.92
CA PHE A 230 18.41 -8.62 -24.86
C PHE A 230 17.15 -9.22 -24.21
N PHE A 231 17.29 -10.36 -23.53
CA PHE A 231 16.17 -10.99 -22.82
C PHE A 231 15.65 -10.11 -21.68
N THR A 232 16.54 -9.48 -20.91
CA THR A 232 16.13 -8.55 -19.86
C THR A 232 15.36 -7.38 -20.45
N PHE A 233 15.86 -6.73 -21.51
CA PHE A 233 15.16 -5.61 -22.16
C PHE A 233 13.80 -6.03 -22.74
N ALA A 234 13.71 -7.20 -23.38
CA ALA A 234 12.45 -7.75 -23.86
C ALA A 234 11.42 -8.00 -22.74
N CYS A 235 11.89 -8.36 -21.54
CA CYS A 235 11.01 -8.48 -20.38
C CYS A 235 10.50 -7.10 -19.93
N TYR A 236 11.36 -6.08 -19.86
CA TYR A 236 10.94 -4.71 -19.52
C TYR A 236 9.91 -4.15 -20.52
N THR A 237 10.08 -4.40 -21.82
CA THR A 237 9.10 -3.97 -22.83
C THR A 237 7.78 -4.73 -22.69
N ALA A 238 7.80 -6.03 -22.40
CA ALA A 238 6.61 -6.80 -22.09
C ALA A 238 5.86 -6.25 -20.87
N VAL A 239 6.58 -5.87 -19.80
CA VAL A 239 5.98 -5.24 -18.62
C VAL A 239 5.31 -3.91 -18.99
N PHE A 240 6.00 -3.05 -19.75
CA PHE A 240 5.45 -1.77 -20.20
C PHE A 240 4.17 -1.94 -21.03
N VAL A 241 4.20 -2.84 -22.02
CA VAL A 241 3.04 -3.15 -22.87
C VAL A 241 1.90 -3.76 -22.04
N GLY A 242 2.20 -4.66 -21.12
CA GLY A 242 1.19 -5.29 -20.24
C GLY A 242 0.47 -4.27 -19.37
N PHE A 243 1.19 -3.33 -18.76
CA PHE A 243 0.56 -2.24 -17.98
C PHE A 243 -0.19 -1.24 -18.86
N LEU A 244 0.30 -0.91 -20.06
CA LEU A 244 -0.45 -0.07 -21.01
C LEU A 244 -1.80 -0.70 -21.38
N ILE A 245 -1.81 -2.01 -21.65
CA ILE A 245 -3.04 -2.76 -21.93
C ILE A 245 -3.95 -2.77 -20.69
N ALA A 246 -3.39 -2.92 -19.48
CA ALA A 246 -4.17 -2.93 -18.25
C ALA A 246 -4.81 -1.57 -17.91
N VAL A 247 -4.22 -0.46 -18.37
CA VAL A 247 -4.75 0.92 -18.18
C VAL A 247 -5.82 1.28 -19.21
N ALA A 248 -5.84 0.63 -20.38
CA ALA A 248 -6.90 0.82 -21.38
C ALA A 248 -8.29 0.55 -20.76
N PRO A 249 -9.36 1.27 -21.17
CA PRO A 249 -10.59 1.40 -20.39
C PRO A 249 -11.23 0.03 -20.08
N ALA A 250 -11.03 -0.41 -18.83
CA ALA A 250 -11.54 -1.66 -18.26
C ALA A 250 -13.07 -1.80 -18.32
N ARG A 251 -13.79 -0.72 -18.64
CA ARG A 251 -15.25 -0.70 -18.79
C ARG A 251 -15.76 -1.43 -20.04
N PHE A 252 -14.95 -1.64 -21.08
CA PHE A 252 -15.45 -2.16 -22.35
C PHE A 252 -15.13 -3.65 -22.59
N ILE A 253 -14.00 -4.18 -22.10
CA ILE A 253 -13.59 -5.58 -22.33
C ILE A 253 -12.79 -6.14 -21.12
N PRO A 254 -13.43 -6.87 -20.19
CA PRO A 254 -12.75 -7.43 -19.01
C PRO A 254 -11.58 -8.37 -19.33
N GLY A 255 -11.69 -9.11 -20.44
CA GLY A 255 -10.64 -10.02 -20.90
C GLY A 255 -9.34 -9.31 -21.31
N LEU A 256 -9.41 -8.05 -21.75
CA LEU A 256 -8.23 -7.30 -22.18
C LEU A 256 -7.37 -6.87 -20.99
N THR A 257 -8.01 -6.34 -19.93
CA THR A 257 -7.31 -5.99 -18.70
C THR A 257 -6.67 -7.23 -18.06
N TYR A 258 -7.39 -8.35 -18.06
CA TYR A 258 -6.85 -9.63 -17.58
C TYR A 258 -5.64 -10.10 -18.41
N ALA A 259 -5.72 -10.05 -19.75
CA ALA A 259 -4.59 -10.34 -20.63
C ALA A 259 -3.39 -9.40 -20.39
N GLY A 260 -3.64 -8.11 -20.12
CA GLY A 260 -2.61 -7.15 -19.73
C GLY A 260 -1.87 -7.57 -18.45
N CYS A 261 -2.60 -8.05 -17.43
CA CYS A 261 -2.01 -8.60 -16.21
C CYS A 261 -1.14 -9.84 -16.48
N PHE A 262 -1.55 -10.73 -17.39
CA PHE A 262 -0.73 -11.88 -17.80
C PHE A 262 0.59 -11.46 -18.43
N ILE A 263 0.53 -10.57 -19.42
CA ILE A 263 1.72 -10.11 -20.15
C ILE A 263 2.68 -9.39 -19.18
N ALA A 264 2.13 -8.54 -18.29
CA ALA A 264 2.92 -7.87 -17.28
C ALA A 264 3.60 -8.89 -16.34
N ALA A 265 2.85 -9.86 -15.80
CA ALA A 265 3.39 -10.87 -14.89
C ALA A 265 4.48 -11.73 -15.56
N CYS A 266 4.27 -12.13 -16.82
CA CYS A 266 5.24 -12.89 -17.60
C CYS A 266 6.55 -12.14 -17.84
N GLY A 267 6.55 -10.80 -17.91
CA GLY A 267 7.76 -9.99 -18.03
C GLY A 267 8.43 -9.69 -16.69
N MET A 268 7.66 -9.50 -15.62
CA MET A 268 8.19 -9.03 -14.34
C MET A 268 9.10 -10.04 -13.62
N TYR A 269 8.66 -11.29 -13.50
CA TYR A 269 9.40 -12.33 -12.79
C TYR A 269 10.73 -12.75 -13.44
N PRO A 270 10.86 -12.89 -14.78
CA PRO A 270 12.17 -13.14 -15.41
C PRO A 270 13.09 -11.92 -15.43
N ALA A 271 12.56 -10.69 -15.40
CA ALA A 271 13.39 -9.49 -15.47
C ALA A 271 14.31 -9.32 -14.26
N ILE A 272 13.84 -9.69 -13.06
CA ILE A 272 14.64 -9.60 -11.83
C ILE A 272 15.91 -10.47 -11.91
N PRO A 273 15.85 -11.81 -12.08
CA PRO A 273 17.05 -12.64 -12.17
C PRO A 273 17.93 -12.25 -13.36
N GLY A 274 17.35 -11.80 -14.48
CA GLY A 274 18.11 -11.29 -15.62
C GLY A 274 18.90 -10.02 -15.30
N LEU A 275 18.33 -9.10 -14.53
CA LEU A 275 19.04 -7.88 -14.09
C LEU A 275 20.13 -8.20 -13.07
N LEU A 276 19.89 -9.13 -12.14
CA LEU A 276 20.89 -9.53 -11.13
C LEU A 276 22.11 -10.16 -11.77
N THR A 277 21.90 -11.07 -12.72
CA THR A 277 23.03 -11.70 -13.42
C THR A 277 23.71 -10.71 -14.33
N LEU A 278 22.99 -9.83 -15.02
CA LEU A 278 23.61 -8.77 -15.82
C LEU A 278 24.52 -7.89 -14.94
N SER A 279 24.04 -7.48 -13.77
CA SER A 279 24.81 -6.72 -12.79
C SER A 279 26.06 -7.50 -12.34
N SER A 280 25.87 -8.75 -11.93
CA SER A 280 26.95 -9.62 -11.43
C SER A 280 28.02 -9.94 -12.48
N ASN A 281 27.69 -9.91 -13.78
CA ASN A 281 28.62 -10.23 -14.85
C ASN A 281 29.34 -9.00 -15.39
N ASN A 282 28.67 -7.85 -15.45
CA ASN A 282 29.26 -6.58 -15.89
C ASN A 282 30.26 -6.03 -14.86
N TRP A 283 30.16 -6.48 -13.60
CA TRP A 283 31.12 -6.15 -12.55
C TRP A 283 32.29 -7.17 -12.54
N ALA A 284 33.42 -6.80 -13.17
CA ALA A 284 34.70 -7.54 -13.16
C ALA A 284 35.77 -6.81 -12.30
N PRO A 285 36.98 -7.36 -12.05
CA PRO A 285 37.30 -8.53 -11.23
C PRO A 285 38.43 -8.21 -10.22
N ASP A 286 38.24 -7.29 -9.25
CA ASP A 286 39.11 -7.27 -8.06
C ASP A 286 38.57 -8.28 -7.04
N THR A 287 38.88 -9.55 -7.29
CA THR A 287 38.00 -10.72 -7.27
C THR A 287 37.50 -11.27 -5.93
N LYS A 288 37.53 -10.49 -4.86
CA LYS A 288 36.81 -10.83 -3.60
C LYS A 288 36.11 -9.63 -2.94
N ARG A 289 36.20 -8.45 -3.57
CA ARG A 289 35.54 -7.22 -3.12
C ARG A 289 34.16 -7.03 -3.75
N ALA A 290 33.94 -7.54 -4.96
CA ALA A 290 32.68 -7.34 -5.68
C ALA A 290 31.51 -8.09 -5.03
N GLU A 291 31.70 -9.29 -4.49
CA GLU A 291 30.57 -10.09 -3.97
C GLU A 291 29.96 -9.53 -2.68
N HIS A 292 30.79 -9.10 -1.72
CA HIS A 292 30.33 -8.40 -0.51
C HIS A 292 29.68 -7.04 -0.81
N LEU A 293 30.15 -6.38 -1.86
CA LEU A 293 29.64 -5.10 -2.32
C LEU A 293 28.34 -5.25 -3.10
N ASN A 294 28.19 -6.35 -3.85
CA ASN A 294 26.96 -6.71 -4.53
C ASN A 294 25.87 -7.03 -3.51
N ALA A 295 26.19 -7.83 -2.49
CA ALA A 295 25.31 -8.10 -1.36
C ALA A 295 24.84 -6.81 -0.66
N LEU A 296 25.75 -5.86 -0.43
CA LEU A 296 25.43 -4.56 0.16
C LEU A 296 24.63 -3.65 -0.79
N LYS A 297 24.91 -3.66 -2.10
CA LYS A 297 24.10 -2.95 -3.11
C LYS A 297 22.68 -3.51 -3.15
N TYR A 298 22.52 -4.83 -3.08
CA TYR A 298 21.22 -5.49 -2.97
C TYR A 298 20.51 -5.14 -1.65
N LEU A 299 21.25 -5.08 -0.54
CA LEU A 299 20.73 -4.62 0.76
C LEU A 299 20.24 -3.17 0.69
N VAL A 300 21.01 -2.26 0.09
CA VAL A 300 20.63 -0.85 -0.11
C VAL A 300 19.42 -0.75 -1.05
N LEU A 301 19.36 -1.59 -2.08
CA LEU A 301 18.22 -1.70 -3.00
C LEU A 301 16.95 -2.15 -2.29
N GLU A 302 17.05 -3.18 -1.47
CA GLU A 302 15.95 -3.73 -0.69
C GLU A 302 15.51 -2.72 0.38
N LEU A 303 16.44 -2.06 1.08
CA LEU A 303 16.13 -1.03 2.07
C LEU A 303 15.45 0.20 1.45
N ILE A 304 15.88 0.66 0.27
CA ILE A 304 15.23 1.79 -0.43
C ILE A 304 13.86 1.38 -0.98
N ALA A 305 13.75 0.19 -1.57
CA ALA A 305 12.49 -0.36 -2.05
C ALA A 305 11.51 -0.55 -0.90
N LEU A 306 11.91 -1.16 0.22
CA LEU A 306 11.08 -1.38 1.40
C LEU A 306 10.72 -0.07 2.10
N HIS A 307 11.64 0.91 2.19
CA HIS A 307 11.34 2.21 2.80
C HIS A 307 10.28 2.98 2.00
N ARG A 308 10.37 3.01 0.66
CA ARG A 308 9.39 3.72 -0.18
C ARG A 308 8.14 2.89 -0.51
N LEU A 309 8.22 1.57 -0.51
CA LEU A 309 7.06 0.68 -0.52
C LEU A 309 6.29 0.82 0.79
N SER A 310 6.95 0.99 1.95
CA SER A 310 6.25 1.34 3.19
C SER A 310 5.49 2.66 3.06
N LEU A 311 5.99 3.63 2.30
CA LEU A 311 5.29 4.89 2.01
C LEU A 311 4.12 4.68 1.03
N CYS A 312 4.29 3.83 0.02
CA CYS A 312 3.26 3.52 -0.97
C CYS A 312 2.13 2.67 -0.37
N VAL A 313 2.49 1.59 0.34
CA VAL A 313 1.60 0.76 1.15
C VAL A 313 0.96 1.60 2.26
N ARG A 314 1.65 2.56 2.87
CA ARG A 314 1.04 3.50 3.81
C ARG A 314 0.00 4.39 3.12
N GLU A 315 0.30 5.02 1.99
CA GLU A 315 -0.69 5.84 1.26
C GLU A 315 -1.88 5.00 0.76
N VAL A 316 -1.65 3.72 0.40
CA VAL A 316 -2.69 2.79 -0.09
C VAL A 316 -3.51 2.18 1.04
N PHE A 317 -2.92 1.68 2.12
CA PHE A 317 -3.67 1.18 3.28
C PHE A 317 -4.45 2.31 3.96
N TYR A 318 -3.94 3.55 3.97
CA TYR A 318 -4.73 4.69 4.41
C TYR A 318 -5.89 5.03 3.47
N SER A 319 -5.83 4.62 2.20
CA SER A 319 -6.92 4.75 1.23
C SER A 319 -7.95 3.61 1.32
N SER A 320 -7.56 2.43 1.83
CA SER A 320 -8.39 1.20 1.77
C SER A 320 -8.69 0.50 3.10
N ALA A 321 -8.25 1.02 4.25
CA ALA A 321 -8.54 0.41 5.56
C ALA A 321 -10.03 0.63 5.96
N PRO A 322 -10.72 -0.39 6.51
CA PRO A 322 -12.00 -0.18 7.19
C PRO A 322 -11.77 0.75 8.38
N ARG A 323 -12.58 1.81 8.48
CA ARG A 323 -12.42 2.94 9.42
C ARG A 323 -12.71 2.59 10.89
N HIS A 324 -12.44 1.37 11.32
CA HIS A 324 -12.55 0.96 12.72
C HIS A 324 -11.16 0.83 13.32
N THR A 325 -10.45 1.95 13.50
CA THR A 325 -9.49 2.14 14.60
C THR A 325 -9.06 3.60 14.59
N SER A 326 -9.40 4.30 15.67
CA SER A 326 -9.06 5.69 15.93
C SER A 326 -7.56 5.84 16.19
N ALA A 327 -6.75 5.95 15.13
CA ALA A 327 -5.34 6.33 15.23
C ALA A 327 -5.02 7.38 14.15
N THR A 328 -4.81 8.61 14.60
CA THR A 328 -4.51 9.79 13.79
C THR A 328 -3.19 9.66 13.00
N PRO A 329 -3.14 10.01 11.70
CA PRO A 329 -1.89 10.08 10.95
C PRO A 329 -1.17 11.43 11.14
N HIS A 330 0.00 11.43 11.78
CA HIS A 330 0.98 12.50 11.61
C HIS A 330 1.83 12.24 10.36
N ARG A 331 1.77 13.15 9.38
CA ARG A 331 2.72 13.26 8.25
C ARG A 331 3.95 14.06 8.70
N PRO A 332 5.19 13.55 8.57
CA PRO A 332 6.35 14.43 8.61
C PRO A 332 6.61 15.00 7.21
N SER A 333 6.62 16.32 7.11
CA SER A 333 7.18 17.06 5.98
C SER A 333 8.70 17.05 6.13
N TYR A 334 9.42 16.47 5.17
CA TYR A 334 10.85 16.69 5.03
C TYR A 334 11.11 17.38 3.69
N SER A 335 11.18 18.70 3.73
CA SER A 335 12.07 19.45 2.85
C SER A 335 13.43 19.53 3.53
N THR A 336 14.44 19.09 2.80
CA THR A 336 15.87 19.43 2.87
C THR A 336 16.27 20.51 3.88
N GLY A 337 17.17 20.19 4.81
CA GLY A 337 17.85 21.20 5.64
C GLY A 337 18.36 20.64 6.97
N ALA A 338 19.67 20.49 7.09
CA ALA A 338 20.35 20.08 8.31
C ALA A 338 20.36 21.18 9.39
N LEU A 339 20.64 20.74 10.62
CA LEU A 339 21.30 21.46 11.72
C LEU A 339 20.47 22.37 12.64
N LEU A 340 20.71 22.15 13.95
CA LEU A 340 20.67 23.07 15.09
C LEU A 340 19.46 23.06 16.05
N ILE A 341 19.81 22.58 17.26
CA ILE A 341 19.47 23.10 18.59
C ILE A 341 18.16 22.60 19.21
N ALA A 342 18.36 21.71 20.18
CA ALA A 342 17.48 21.41 21.28
C ALA A 342 17.04 22.68 22.04
N LYS A 343 15.73 22.84 22.28
CA LYS A 343 15.21 23.41 23.54
C LYS A 343 13.69 23.25 23.68
N SER A 344 13.33 22.76 24.87
CA SER A 344 12.11 23.04 25.64
C SER A 344 10.87 22.16 25.43
N LEU A 345 10.59 21.38 26.48
CA LEU A 345 9.37 20.64 26.76
C LEU A 345 8.14 21.57 26.88
N HIS A 346 7.15 21.39 26.00
CA HIS A 346 5.73 21.49 26.33
C HIS A 346 4.89 20.71 25.30
N SER A 347 3.89 19.99 25.77
CA SER A 347 3.04 19.05 25.02
C SER A 347 2.60 19.53 23.60
N PRO A 348 3.02 18.86 22.51
CA PRO A 348 2.86 19.36 21.13
C PRO A 348 1.51 19.06 20.45
N THR A 349 0.67 18.17 20.98
CA THR A 349 -0.52 17.67 20.26
C THR A 349 -1.70 18.65 20.25
N PHE A 350 -1.95 19.40 21.33
CA PHE A 350 -3.14 20.25 21.44
C PHE A 350 -3.07 21.54 20.59
N LYS A 351 -1.89 22.17 20.48
CA LYS A 351 -1.72 23.41 19.69
C LYS A 351 -1.71 23.16 18.17
N SER A 352 -1.25 21.99 17.73
CA SER A 352 -1.14 21.65 16.30
C SER A 352 -2.51 21.51 15.63
N THR A 353 -3.50 20.93 16.31
CA THR A 353 -4.82 20.63 15.73
C THR A 353 -5.66 21.89 15.55
N VAL A 354 -5.65 22.78 16.55
CA VAL A 354 -6.36 24.08 16.51
C VAL A 354 -5.85 24.96 15.35
N MET A 355 -4.54 24.92 15.08
CA MET A 355 -3.94 25.72 14.00
C MET A 355 -4.31 25.19 12.59
N PHE A 356 -4.63 23.90 12.46
CA PHE A 356 -5.00 23.28 11.17
C PHE A 356 -6.45 23.58 10.77
N ALA A 357 -7.40 23.42 11.70
CA ALA A 357 -8.83 23.71 11.47
C ALA A 357 -9.04 25.19 11.10
N THR A 358 -8.44 26.10 11.88
CA THR A 358 -8.50 27.55 11.66
C THR A 358 -7.98 27.95 10.27
N LYS A 359 -6.85 27.37 9.84
CA LYS A 359 -6.25 27.66 8.53
C LYS A 359 -7.09 27.12 7.36
N ARG A 360 -7.76 25.98 7.54
CA ARG A 360 -8.66 25.39 6.54
C ARG A 360 -9.93 26.23 6.40
N LEU A 361 -10.61 26.53 7.52
CA LEU A 361 -11.82 27.35 7.53
C LEU A 361 -11.57 28.76 6.98
N GLY A 362 -10.42 29.37 7.30
CA GLY A 362 -10.04 30.67 6.73
C GLY A 362 -9.94 30.65 5.19
N LYS A 363 -9.41 29.57 4.61
CA LYS A 363 -9.35 29.41 3.14
C LYS A 363 -10.74 29.19 2.52
N GLU A 364 -11.59 28.39 3.16
CA GLU A 364 -12.96 28.15 2.70
C GLU A 364 -13.80 29.43 2.74
N LEU A 365 -13.65 30.24 3.79
CA LEU A 365 -14.32 31.54 3.92
C LEU A 365 -13.87 32.53 2.84
N MET A 366 -12.57 32.60 2.53
CA MET A 366 -12.07 33.43 1.43
C MET A 366 -12.64 32.98 0.09
N LYS A 367 -12.61 31.68 -0.19
CA LYS A 367 -13.13 31.11 -1.44
C LYS A 367 -14.62 31.40 -1.63
N MET A 368 -15.42 31.28 -0.57
CA MET A 368 -16.84 31.61 -0.65
C MET A 368 -17.10 33.10 -0.83
N LYS A 369 -16.29 34.00 -0.25
CA LYS A 369 -16.44 35.44 -0.50
C LYS A 369 -16.18 35.81 -1.97
N ASP A 370 -15.29 35.08 -2.64
CA ASP A 370 -14.93 35.33 -4.04
C ASP A 370 -15.96 34.73 -5.03
N HIS A 371 -16.53 33.56 -4.73
CA HIS A 371 -17.51 32.89 -5.59
C HIS A 371 -18.52 32.08 -4.77
N VAL A 372 -19.73 32.61 -4.59
CA VAL A 372 -20.84 31.88 -3.95
C VAL A 372 -21.68 31.18 -5.03
N PRO A 373 -21.97 29.87 -4.91
CA PRO A 373 -22.90 29.19 -5.80
C PRO A 373 -24.30 29.82 -5.74
N PRO A 374 -25.09 29.73 -6.83
CA PRO A 374 -26.39 30.38 -6.89
C PRO A 374 -27.33 29.81 -5.82
N GLY A 375 -28.04 30.69 -5.12
CA GLY A 375 -29.00 30.31 -4.07
C GLY A 375 -28.39 30.03 -2.71
N ILE A 376 -27.09 30.25 -2.49
CA ILE A 376 -26.46 30.19 -1.16
C ILE A 376 -26.06 31.61 -0.72
N GLU A 377 -26.30 31.97 0.54
CA GLU A 377 -25.91 33.26 1.10
C GLU A 377 -25.30 33.09 2.52
N ILE A 378 -24.25 33.86 2.85
CA ILE A 378 -23.60 33.80 4.16
C ILE A 378 -24.23 34.87 5.07
N VAL A 379 -24.91 34.44 6.14
CA VAL A 379 -25.56 35.35 7.09
C VAL A 379 -24.62 35.76 8.21
N LYS A 380 -23.90 34.80 8.78
CA LYS A 380 -23.01 35.03 9.93
C LYS A 380 -21.78 34.16 9.81
N SER A 381 -20.59 34.76 9.84
CA SER A 381 -19.30 34.05 9.76
C SER A 381 -18.22 34.63 10.68
N ASP A 382 -18.63 35.44 11.67
CA ASP A 382 -17.71 36.23 12.51
C ASP A 382 -16.84 35.38 13.44
N THR A 383 -17.24 34.13 13.69
CA THR A 383 -16.52 33.20 14.57
C THR A 383 -16.22 31.92 13.80
N LEU A 384 -14.99 31.41 13.91
CA LEU A 384 -14.55 30.16 13.25
C LEU A 384 -15.19 28.90 13.86
N GLU A 385 -16.02 29.04 14.89
CA GLU A 385 -16.71 27.95 15.59
C GLU A 385 -18.14 27.74 15.06
N GLU A 386 -18.82 28.83 14.67
CA GLU A 386 -20.23 28.79 14.25
C GLU A 386 -20.48 29.67 13.03
N TRP A 387 -20.93 29.05 11.93
CA TRP A 387 -21.36 29.76 10.72
C TRP A 387 -22.86 29.58 10.48
N GLN A 388 -23.51 30.60 9.95
CA GLN A 388 -24.89 30.56 9.51
C GLN A 388 -25.00 30.88 8.03
N MET A 389 -25.69 30.02 7.31
CA MET A 389 -25.83 30.09 5.87
C MET A 389 -27.29 29.94 5.48
N ASP A 390 -27.68 30.61 4.41
CA ASP A 390 -29.01 30.53 3.84
C ASP A 390 -28.96 29.76 2.54
N ILE A 391 -29.89 28.83 2.37
CA ILE A 391 -30.08 28.07 1.14
C ILE A 391 -31.46 28.40 0.58
N LYS A 392 -31.48 28.82 -0.67
CA LYS A 392 -32.67 29.01 -1.49
C LYS A 392 -32.76 27.87 -2.50
N VAL A 393 -33.94 27.24 -2.57
CA VAL A 393 -34.23 26.25 -3.61
C VAL A 393 -34.53 26.99 -4.91
N LEU A 394 -33.75 26.72 -5.96
CA LEU A 394 -33.79 27.49 -7.23
C LEU A 394 -34.74 26.91 -8.28
N ASP A 395 -35.21 25.67 -8.10
CA ASP A 395 -36.07 24.97 -9.07
C ASP A 395 -37.56 25.19 -8.80
N ASP A 396 -38.39 24.99 -9.83
CA ASP A 396 -39.86 25.12 -9.82
C ASP A 396 -40.58 24.02 -9.01
N ASN A 397 -39.92 23.41 -8.01
CA ASN A 397 -40.55 22.39 -7.18
C ASN A 397 -41.66 23.05 -6.32
N PRO A 398 -42.92 22.60 -6.43
CA PRO A 398 -44.05 23.23 -5.74
C PRO A 398 -43.93 23.16 -4.21
N LEU A 399 -43.15 22.24 -3.65
CA LEU A 399 -43.00 22.05 -2.19
C LEU A 399 -42.14 23.14 -1.52
N TYR A 400 -41.11 23.63 -2.22
CA TYR A 400 -40.11 24.55 -1.65
C TYR A 400 -39.92 25.83 -2.47
N PHE A 401 -40.84 26.11 -3.39
CA PHE A 401 -40.76 27.22 -4.32
C PHE A 401 -40.52 28.55 -3.60
N ASN A 402 -39.43 29.24 -3.93
CA ASN A 402 -39.01 30.52 -3.34
C ASN A 402 -38.84 30.53 -1.81
N GLN A 403 -38.71 29.38 -1.15
CA GLN A 403 -38.42 29.31 0.27
C GLN A 403 -36.91 29.36 0.53
N THR A 404 -36.53 30.08 1.58
CA THR A 404 -35.14 30.19 2.04
C THR A 404 -35.02 29.58 3.43
N TYR A 405 -34.11 28.62 3.57
CA TYR A 405 -33.84 27.90 4.81
C TYR A 405 -32.51 28.33 5.41
N ARG A 406 -32.43 28.39 6.75
CA ARG A 406 -31.20 28.72 7.47
C ARG A 406 -30.54 27.47 8.04
N LEU A 407 -29.26 27.30 7.72
CA LEU A 407 -28.37 26.29 8.28
C LEU A 407 -27.44 26.87 9.32
N LYS A 408 -27.22 26.11 10.39
CA LYS A 408 -26.15 26.29 11.36
C LYS A 408 -25.05 25.28 11.07
N PHE A 409 -23.82 25.75 10.93
CA PHE A 409 -22.62 24.92 10.95
C PHE A 409 -21.89 25.14 12.27
N THR A 410 -21.60 24.08 12.99
CA THR A 410 -20.76 24.11 14.20
C THR A 410 -19.52 23.26 13.97
N PHE A 411 -18.34 23.88 14.07
CA PHE A 411 -17.07 23.24 13.73
C PHE A 411 -16.35 22.71 14.97
N SER A 412 -15.86 21.47 14.88
CA SER A 412 -14.96 20.87 15.87
C SER A 412 -13.54 21.40 15.68
N ASN A 413 -12.76 21.46 16.75
CA ASN A 413 -11.32 21.76 16.68
C ASN A 413 -10.53 20.76 15.80
N LYS A 414 -11.11 19.62 15.46
CA LYS A 414 -10.53 18.58 14.60
C LYS A 414 -11.01 18.62 13.13
N TYR A 415 -11.80 19.62 12.74
CA TYR A 415 -12.16 19.83 11.34
C TYR A 415 -10.90 20.02 10.47
N PRO A 416 -10.81 19.45 9.25
CA PRO A 416 -11.81 18.72 8.47
C PRO A 416 -11.80 17.18 8.65
N ILE A 417 -11.01 16.66 9.60
CA ILE A 417 -10.91 15.20 9.83
C ILE A 417 -12.24 14.66 10.38
N GLU A 418 -12.86 15.44 11.28
CA GLU A 418 -14.22 15.18 11.76
C GLU A 418 -15.23 16.06 10.98
N PRO A 419 -16.44 15.54 10.69
CA PRO A 419 -17.50 16.32 10.06
C PRO A 419 -17.93 17.52 10.92
N PRO A 420 -18.39 18.62 10.30
CA PRO A 420 -19.08 19.68 11.00
C PRO A 420 -20.48 19.23 11.42
N GLU A 421 -21.00 19.78 12.51
CA GLU A 421 -22.40 19.59 12.90
C GLU A 421 -23.27 20.57 12.12
N VAL A 422 -24.25 20.03 11.38
CA VAL A 422 -25.13 20.83 10.50
C VAL A 422 -26.59 20.64 10.91
N GLN A 423 -27.32 21.74 11.09
CA GLN A 423 -28.71 21.73 11.53
C GLN A 423 -29.50 22.86 10.88
N PHE A 424 -30.77 22.61 10.53
CA PHE A 424 -31.71 23.67 10.16
C PHE A 424 -32.20 24.42 11.41
N ILE A 425 -32.14 25.75 11.40
CA ILE A 425 -32.63 26.57 12.51
C ILE A 425 -33.95 27.24 12.10
N GLN A 426 -34.93 27.18 13.00
CA GLN A 426 -36.12 28.02 12.92
C GLN A 426 -35.81 29.46 13.35
N CYS A 427 -36.14 30.43 12.51
CA CYS A 427 -36.04 31.85 12.86
C CYS A 427 -37.45 32.41 13.04
N ASP A 428 -37.76 32.85 14.26
CA ASP A 428 -39.05 33.45 14.59
C ASP A 428 -39.19 34.88 14.02
N ALA A 429 -40.43 35.37 13.93
CA ALA A 429 -40.84 36.57 13.21
C ALA A 429 -40.22 37.92 13.66
N SER A 430 -39.31 37.93 14.64
CA SER A 430 -38.59 39.14 15.07
C SER A 430 -37.51 39.62 14.08
N THR A 431 -37.11 38.79 13.11
CA THR A 431 -36.09 39.09 12.09
C THR A 431 -36.65 39.37 10.68
N GLY A 432 -37.94 39.65 10.54
CA GLY A 432 -38.57 40.14 9.29
C GLY A 432 -39.01 39.08 8.27
N HIS A 433 -38.43 37.88 8.27
CA HIS A 433 -38.90 36.73 7.48
C HIS A 433 -38.89 35.45 8.33
N PRO A 434 -40.04 34.81 8.63
CA PRO A 434 -40.07 33.55 9.37
C PRO A 434 -39.48 32.44 8.50
N ARG A 435 -38.50 31.72 9.04
CA ARG A 435 -37.88 30.58 8.36
C ARG A 435 -38.20 29.32 9.11
N THR A 436 -38.98 28.46 8.48
CA THR A 436 -39.39 27.17 9.01
C THR A 436 -38.35 26.11 8.67
N ILE A 437 -38.37 25.00 9.40
CA ILE A 437 -37.57 23.83 9.06
C ILE A 437 -38.24 23.12 7.88
N PRO A 438 -37.51 22.78 6.80
CA PRO A 438 -38.08 22.08 5.67
C PRO A 438 -38.61 20.71 6.09
N MET A 439 -39.82 20.36 5.65
CA MET A 439 -40.35 19.01 5.82
C MET A 439 -39.70 18.09 4.78
N HIS A 440 -38.97 17.07 5.21
CA HIS A 440 -38.23 16.16 4.33
C HIS A 440 -38.06 14.79 5.00
N PRO A 441 -38.06 13.67 4.25
CA PRO A 441 -37.90 12.31 4.80
C PRO A 441 -36.60 12.07 5.58
N HIS A 442 -35.63 12.96 5.44
CA HIS A 442 -34.32 12.92 6.10
C HIS A 442 -34.09 14.09 7.08
N ILE A 443 -35.11 14.90 7.39
CA ILE A 443 -34.99 16.05 8.29
C ILE A 443 -36.00 15.92 9.42
N TYR A 444 -35.51 15.88 10.65
CA TYR A 444 -36.32 15.81 11.86
C TYR A 444 -36.92 17.17 12.21
N SER A 445 -37.97 17.20 13.04
CA SER A 445 -38.66 18.45 13.42
C SER A 445 -37.79 19.45 14.18
N ASN A 446 -36.72 18.97 14.81
CA ASN A 446 -35.73 19.82 15.48
C ASN A 446 -34.66 20.34 14.50
N GLY A 447 -34.72 20.00 13.21
CA GLY A 447 -33.80 20.45 12.17
C GLY A 447 -32.55 19.59 12.02
N ILE A 448 -32.45 18.46 12.75
CA ILE A 448 -31.35 17.50 12.58
C ILE A 448 -31.49 16.81 11.21
N ILE A 449 -30.36 16.68 10.52
CA ILE A 449 -30.28 16.11 9.18
C ILE A 449 -29.73 14.68 9.27
N CYS A 450 -30.47 13.74 8.72
CA CYS A 450 -30.15 12.33 8.61
C CYS A 450 -29.55 12.04 7.23
N LEU A 451 -28.27 12.38 7.03
CA LEU A 451 -27.59 12.20 5.75
C LEU A 451 -26.20 11.59 5.97
N ASP A 452 -25.87 10.52 5.24
CA ASP A 452 -24.58 9.81 5.39
C ASP A 452 -23.37 10.71 5.10
N LEU A 453 -23.53 11.70 4.20
CA LEU A 453 -22.50 12.71 3.94
C LEU A 453 -22.02 13.41 5.22
N LEU A 454 -22.88 13.56 6.24
CA LEU A 454 -22.59 14.19 7.53
C LEU A 454 -22.26 13.17 8.63
N GLY A 455 -22.36 11.87 8.33
CA GLY A 455 -22.04 10.77 9.22
C GLY A 455 -20.54 10.49 9.30
N THR A 456 -20.10 9.81 10.35
CA THR A 456 -18.68 9.41 10.49
C THR A 456 -18.24 8.37 9.45
N ALA A 457 -19.21 7.58 8.94
CA ALA A 457 -19.01 6.58 7.88
C ALA A 457 -18.88 7.22 6.49
N GLY A 458 -19.77 8.15 6.11
CA GLY A 458 -19.76 8.80 4.80
C GLY A 458 -18.88 10.06 4.68
N TRP A 459 -18.52 10.76 5.76
CA TRP A 459 -17.73 11.99 5.69
C TRP A 459 -16.32 11.78 5.09
N SER A 460 -15.88 12.73 4.27
CA SER A 460 -14.53 12.79 3.71
C SER A 460 -13.91 14.18 3.93
N PRO A 461 -12.66 14.29 4.41
CA PRO A 461 -11.98 15.58 4.63
C PRO A 461 -11.75 16.44 3.37
N VAL A 462 -12.08 15.91 2.19
CA VAL A 462 -12.06 16.64 0.91
C VAL A 462 -13.28 17.55 0.76
N GLN A 463 -14.41 17.21 1.40
CA GLN A 463 -15.64 18.01 1.38
C GLN A 463 -15.40 19.39 2.00
N THR A 464 -16.10 20.39 1.47
CA THR A 464 -16.06 21.78 1.95
C THR A 464 -17.46 22.18 2.42
N VAL A 465 -17.56 23.28 3.17
CA VAL A 465 -18.87 23.84 3.55
C VAL A 465 -19.72 24.12 2.30
N GLU A 466 -19.08 24.49 1.19
CA GLU A 466 -19.72 24.75 -0.11
C GLU A 466 -20.35 23.49 -0.70
N SER A 467 -19.59 22.39 -0.74
CA SER A 467 -20.10 21.13 -1.31
C SER A 467 -21.24 20.57 -0.46
N VAL A 468 -21.17 20.71 0.87
CA VAL A 468 -22.26 20.33 1.78
C VAL A 468 -23.53 21.13 1.51
N CYS A 469 -23.45 22.45 1.36
CA CYS A 469 -24.60 23.27 1.02
C CYS A 469 -25.21 22.92 -0.34
N MET A 470 -24.37 22.66 -1.35
CA MET A 470 -24.83 22.21 -2.67
C MET A 470 -25.52 20.84 -2.61
N SER A 471 -25.00 19.90 -1.84
CA SER A 471 -25.63 18.59 -1.63
C SER A 471 -26.97 18.70 -0.93
N LEU A 472 -27.09 19.57 0.10
CA LEU A 472 -28.36 19.81 0.78
C LEU A 472 -29.38 20.53 -0.12
N GLN A 473 -28.94 21.48 -0.94
CA GLN A 473 -29.78 22.13 -1.94
C GLN A 473 -30.29 21.11 -2.97
N SER A 474 -29.42 20.22 -3.47
CA SER A 474 -29.79 19.15 -4.40
C SER A 474 -30.73 18.12 -3.78
N MET A 475 -30.58 17.82 -2.49
CA MET A 475 -31.48 16.92 -1.77
C MET A 475 -32.90 17.51 -1.69
N LEU A 476 -33.00 18.81 -1.37
CA LEU A 476 -34.29 19.51 -1.31
C LEU A 476 -34.95 19.64 -2.69
N THR A 477 -34.16 19.90 -3.76
CA THR A 477 -34.73 20.00 -5.12
C THR A 477 -35.28 18.66 -5.61
N ALA A 478 -34.60 17.55 -5.30
CA ALA A 478 -34.98 16.21 -5.73
C ALA A 478 -36.19 15.61 -4.98
N ASN A 479 -36.63 16.23 -3.88
CA ASN A 479 -37.68 15.67 -3.05
C ASN A 479 -39.08 15.90 -3.64
N ASN A 480 -39.87 14.82 -3.68
CA ASN A 480 -41.24 14.79 -4.19
C ASN A 480 -42.28 14.47 -3.10
N ARG A 481 -41.85 14.31 -1.83
CA ARG A 481 -42.71 13.89 -0.72
C ARG A 481 -42.62 14.86 0.46
N ASP A 482 -43.78 15.30 0.93
CA ASP A 482 -43.90 16.16 2.11
C ASP A 482 -44.14 15.32 3.38
N GLU A 483 -43.14 14.53 3.77
CA GLU A 483 -43.21 13.63 4.94
C GLU A 483 -41.98 13.76 5.83
N ARG A 484 -42.13 13.46 7.13
CA ARG A 484 -41.04 13.41 8.10
C ARG A 484 -40.50 11.98 8.25
N PRO A 485 -39.27 11.80 8.76
CA PRO A 485 -38.75 10.48 9.08
C PRO A 485 -39.71 9.70 10.00
N PRO A 486 -39.88 8.37 9.80
CA PRO A 486 -40.67 7.54 10.68
C PRO A 486 -40.07 7.56 12.10
N GLY A 487 -40.91 7.75 13.12
CA GLY A 487 -40.46 7.83 14.52
C GLY A 487 -39.92 9.21 14.95
N ASP A 488 -40.12 10.27 14.16
CA ASP A 488 -39.66 11.63 14.48
C ASP A 488 -40.04 12.11 15.90
N GLN A 489 -41.28 11.92 16.34
CA GLN A 489 -41.72 12.32 17.69
C GLN A 489 -41.00 11.54 18.80
N GLU A 490 -40.74 10.25 18.59
CA GLU A 490 -40.05 9.40 19.55
C GLU A 490 -38.56 9.76 19.64
N PHE A 491 -37.94 10.02 18.48
CA PHE A 491 -36.55 10.46 18.36
C PHE A 491 -36.31 11.79 19.10
N ILE A 492 -37.18 12.78 18.91
CA ILE A 492 -37.05 14.08 19.58
C ILE A 492 -37.21 13.96 21.10
N THR A 493 -38.11 13.08 21.55
CA THR A 493 -38.42 12.94 22.99
C THR A 493 -37.32 12.18 23.75
N HIS A 494 -36.72 11.17 23.14
CA HIS A 494 -35.77 10.27 23.81
C HIS A 494 -34.31 10.59 23.55
N ASN A 495 -33.99 11.26 22.44
CA ASN A 495 -32.59 11.48 22.07
C ASN A 495 -32.00 12.69 22.79
N ARG A 496 -31.07 12.44 23.72
CA ARG A 496 -30.27 13.46 24.42
C ARG A 496 -28.81 13.50 23.98
N ARG A 497 -28.45 12.77 22.93
CA ARG A 497 -27.08 12.70 22.42
C ARG A 497 -26.75 13.95 21.62
N ARG A 498 -25.46 14.30 21.54
CA ARG A 498 -25.01 15.35 20.61
C ARG A 498 -25.30 14.89 19.18
N ILE A 499 -25.56 15.85 18.28
CA ILE A 499 -25.90 15.58 16.87
C ILE A 499 -24.91 14.59 16.22
N ARG A 500 -23.64 14.70 16.60
CA ARG A 500 -22.52 13.86 16.16
C ARG A 500 -22.59 12.39 16.58
N ASP A 501 -23.18 12.09 17.74
CA ASP A 501 -23.17 10.75 18.36
C ASP A 501 -24.47 9.98 18.09
N ILE A 502 -25.24 10.43 17.11
CA ILE A 502 -26.52 9.84 16.70
C ILE A 502 -26.24 8.87 15.55
N ASN A 503 -26.55 7.59 15.77
CA ASN A 503 -26.63 6.62 14.68
C ASN A 503 -28.02 6.73 14.07
N PHE A 504 -28.09 7.14 12.81
CA PHE A 504 -29.36 7.34 12.14
C PHE A 504 -29.92 6.03 11.59
N VAL A 505 -31.25 5.92 11.54
CA VAL A 505 -31.97 4.72 11.07
C VAL A 505 -31.76 4.42 9.59
N TYR A 506 -31.35 5.41 8.79
CA TYR A 506 -31.13 5.32 7.33
C TYR A 506 -29.67 5.06 6.93
N GLU A 507 -28.85 4.42 7.78
CA GLU A 507 -27.60 3.77 7.35
C GLU A 507 -27.90 2.53 6.46
N ASP A 508 -28.74 2.69 5.44
CA ASP A 508 -29.05 1.68 4.43
C ASP A 508 -28.10 1.89 3.23
N ASP A 509 -27.25 0.90 2.95
CA ASP A 509 -26.14 0.91 1.97
C ASP A 509 -26.58 1.03 0.48
N ASN A 510 -27.76 1.56 0.19
CA ASN A 510 -28.38 1.56 -1.15
C ASN A 510 -28.76 2.95 -1.72
N VAL A 511 -28.07 4.02 -1.31
CA VAL A 511 -28.07 5.29 -2.07
C VAL A 511 -26.65 5.74 -2.40
#